data_AF-A0A1V5H370-F1
#
_entry.id   AF-A0A1V5H370-F1
#
_cell.length_a   1.000
_cell.length_b   1.000
_cell.length_c   1.000
_cell.angle_alpha   90.00
_cell.angle_beta   90.00
_cell.angle_gamma   90.00
#
_symmetry.space_group_name_H-M   'P 1'
#
loop_
_entity.id
_entity.type
_entity.pdbx_description
1 polymer ?
#
loop_
_entity_poly.entity_id
_entity_poly.type
_entity_poly.pdbx_seq_one_letter_code
_entity_poly.pdbx_strand_id
1 'polypeptide(L)'
;MEYSQVDSAIVMGLGYMFLRARRWLKSEVLPKEAARTPAEYLMKAESEVFHLLADLIGEFGRPIVPVADIMAFDVGGEENPLNILEERSIMAYPSPESAVCALARVAEYARHMRSESSGQCGCEQRRKGLTRT
;
A
#
# COMPACT_ATOMS: atom_id res chain seq x y z
N MET A 1 -14.26 -0.53 -20.29
CA MET A 1 -12.97 -0.41 -19.58
C MET A 1 -12.93 0.96 -18.95
N GLU A 2 -13.51 1.13 -17.76
CA GLU A 2 -13.73 2.47 -17.18
C GLU A 2 -12.49 3.05 -16.48
N TYR A 3 -11.40 2.28 -16.38
CA TYR A 3 -10.17 2.69 -15.69
C TYR A 3 -8.89 2.47 -16.51
N SER A 4 -8.98 2.47 -17.85
CA SER A 4 -7.79 2.22 -18.69
C SER A 4 -6.68 3.25 -18.48
N GLN A 5 -7.00 4.44 -17.94
CA GLN A 5 -6.11 5.59 -17.81
C GLN A 5 -5.30 5.67 -16.49
N VAL A 6 -5.59 4.86 -15.47
CA VAL A 6 -4.93 5.00 -14.15
C VAL A 6 -3.85 3.94 -13.98
N ASP A 7 -2.58 4.24 -14.29
CA ASP A 7 -1.50 3.24 -14.22
C ASP A 7 -1.18 2.82 -12.78
N SER A 8 -1.34 3.74 -11.82
CA SER A 8 -1.18 3.49 -10.38
C SER A 8 -1.86 4.59 -9.56
N ALA A 9 -2.05 4.34 -8.26
CA ALA A 9 -2.53 5.34 -7.31
C ALA A 9 -1.68 5.33 -6.03
N ILE A 10 -1.46 6.51 -5.45
CA ILE A 10 -0.89 6.66 -4.11
C ILE A 10 -2.01 7.18 -3.21
N VAL A 11 -2.34 6.42 -2.17
CA VAL A 11 -3.41 6.76 -1.22
C VAL A 11 -2.78 7.34 0.03
N MET A 12 -2.98 8.62 0.28
CA MET A 12 -2.35 9.36 1.37
C MET A 12 -3.33 9.71 2.49
N GLY A 13 -2.79 10.04 3.65
CA GLY A 13 -3.57 10.52 4.80
C GLY A 13 -4.14 9.40 5.67
N LEU A 14 -3.66 8.17 5.49
CA LEU A 14 -4.11 7.02 6.26
C LEU A 14 -3.55 7.06 7.70
N GLY A 15 -4.35 6.62 8.66
CA GLY A 15 -3.96 6.45 10.06
C GLY A 15 -4.07 7.73 10.90
N TYR A 16 -4.27 8.89 10.27
CA TYR A 16 -4.35 10.16 10.99
C TYR A 16 -5.57 10.22 11.92
N MET A 17 -6.74 9.77 11.46
CA MET A 17 -7.99 9.94 12.21
C MET A 17 -8.05 9.01 13.43
N PHE A 18 -7.57 7.78 13.29
CA PHE A 18 -7.42 6.78 14.32
C PHE A 18 -6.44 7.26 15.38
N LEU A 19 -5.27 7.78 14.98
CA LEU A 19 -4.32 8.38 15.90
C LEU A 19 -4.91 9.56 16.66
N ARG A 20 -5.62 10.44 15.95
CA ARG A 20 -6.27 11.62 16.53
C ARG A 20 -7.32 11.19 17.56
N ALA A 21 -8.15 10.22 17.23
CA ALA A 21 -9.16 9.65 18.12
C ALA A 21 -8.55 9.01 19.37
N ARG A 22 -7.48 8.20 19.22
CA ARG A 22 -6.75 7.65 20.37
C ARG A 22 -6.17 8.73 21.28
N ARG A 23 -5.65 9.81 20.69
CA ARG A 23 -5.15 10.96 21.46
C ARG A 23 -6.27 11.70 22.20
N TRP A 24 -7.48 11.76 21.66
CA TRP A 24 -8.64 12.31 22.37
C TRP A 24 -9.00 11.48 23.60
N LEU A 25 -9.03 10.15 23.48
CA LEU A 25 -9.32 9.24 24.60
C LEU A 25 -8.27 9.31 25.72
N LYS A 26 -7.03 9.65 25.38
CA LYS A 26 -5.92 9.80 26.34
C LYS A 26 -5.74 11.23 26.86
N SER A 27 -6.53 12.20 26.37
CA SER A 27 -6.36 13.59 26.75
C SER A 27 -6.79 13.83 28.19
N GLU A 28 -5.98 14.57 28.95
CA GLU A 28 -6.33 15.03 30.31
C GLU A 28 -7.22 16.29 30.29
N VAL A 29 -7.33 16.95 29.13
CA VAL A 29 -8.04 18.23 28.97
C VAL A 29 -9.44 18.01 28.40
N LEU A 30 -9.62 17.02 27.52
CA LEU A 30 -10.93 16.75 26.93
C LEU A 30 -11.79 15.92 27.90
N PRO A 31 -13.06 16.32 28.13
CA PRO A 31 -13.98 15.49 28.90
C PRO A 31 -14.14 14.12 28.24
N LYS A 32 -13.81 13.05 28.97
CA LYS A 32 -13.79 11.67 28.44
C LYS A 32 -15.12 11.26 27.82
N GLU A 33 -16.23 11.58 28.49
CA GLU A 33 -17.58 11.26 28.01
C GLU A 33 -17.90 11.96 26.68
N ALA A 34 -17.43 13.19 26.47
CA ALA A 34 -17.63 13.92 25.23
C ALA A 34 -16.71 13.42 24.10
N ALA A 35 -15.52 12.94 24.44
CA ALA A 35 -14.53 12.43 23.48
C ALA A 35 -14.81 10.99 23.03
N ARG A 36 -15.51 10.20 23.85
CA ARG A 36 -15.65 8.75 23.64
C ARG A 36 -16.35 8.38 22.33
N THR A 37 -17.59 8.80 22.15
CA THR A 37 -18.37 8.44 20.96
C THR A 37 -17.74 8.94 19.65
N PRO A 38 -17.26 10.20 19.55
CA PRO A 38 -16.54 10.64 18.36
C PRO A 38 -15.26 9.84 18.08
N ALA A 39 -14.49 9.51 19.13
CA ALA A 39 -13.25 8.75 18.96
C ALA A 39 -13.53 7.32 18.46
N GLU A 40 -14.49 6.63 19.07
CA GLU A 40 -14.90 5.28 18.65
C GLU A 40 -15.40 5.28 17.19
N TYR A 41 -16.20 6.29 16.80
CA TYR A 41 -16.65 6.44 15.41
C TYR A 41 -15.47 6.62 14.44
N LEU A 42 -14.55 7.53 14.75
CA LEU A 42 -13.41 7.82 13.88
C LEU A 42 -12.47 6.62 13.75
N MET A 43 -12.22 5.90 14.84
CA MET A 43 -11.40 4.70 14.81
C MET A 43 -12.06 3.63 13.92
N LYS A 44 -13.36 3.39 14.10
CA LYS A 44 -14.11 2.42 13.29
C LYS A 44 -14.14 2.81 11.82
N ALA A 45 -14.47 4.06 11.51
CA ALA A 45 -14.57 4.54 10.14
C ALA A 45 -13.21 4.45 9.41
N GLU A 46 -12.10 4.76 10.08
CA GLU A 46 -10.78 4.59 9.47
C GLU A 46 -10.43 3.12 9.27
N SER A 47 -10.76 2.22 10.20
CA SER A 47 -10.59 0.77 9.98
C SER A 47 -11.41 0.26 8.78
N GLU A 48 -12.63 0.75 8.58
CA GLU A 48 -13.45 0.42 7.40
C GLU A 48 -12.78 0.89 6.10
N VAL A 49 -12.17 2.08 6.09
CA VAL A 49 -11.38 2.57 4.93
C VAL A 49 -10.19 1.65 4.64
N PHE A 50 -9.50 1.16 5.66
CA PHE A 50 -8.38 0.23 5.49
C PHE A 50 -8.83 -1.11 4.90
N HIS A 51 -9.97 -1.66 5.34
CA HIS A 51 -10.55 -2.86 4.74
C HIS A 51 -10.90 -2.64 3.27
N LEU A 52 -11.62 -1.56 2.96
CA LEU A 52 -11.99 -1.20 1.58
C LEU A 52 -10.75 -1.03 0.69
N LEU A 53 -9.72 -0.37 1.20
CA LEU A 53 -8.47 -0.20 0.48
C LEU A 53 -7.78 -1.54 0.19
N ALA A 54 -7.75 -2.45 1.16
CA ALA A 54 -7.16 -3.75 1.00
C ALA A 54 -7.94 -4.63 0.00
N ASP A 55 -9.27 -4.56 0.02
CA ASP A 55 -10.13 -5.23 -0.97
C ASP A 55 -9.86 -4.66 -2.38
N LEU A 56 -9.82 -3.32 -2.51
CA LEU A 56 -9.53 -2.65 -3.79
C LEU A 56 -8.14 -3.02 -4.35
N ILE A 57 -7.11 -3.10 -3.51
CA ILE A 57 -5.77 -3.54 -3.92
C ILE A 57 -5.81 -4.95 -4.50
N GLY A 58 -6.57 -5.86 -3.89
CA GLY A 58 -6.73 -7.23 -4.37
C GLY A 58 -7.47 -7.33 -5.71
N GLU A 59 -8.49 -6.48 -5.93
CA GLU A 59 -9.37 -6.56 -7.10
C GLU A 59 -8.88 -5.76 -8.32
N PHE A 60 -8.26 -4.59 -8.10
CA PHE A 60 -8.03 -3.60 -9.17
C PHE A 60 -6.92 -4.00 -10.16
N GLY A 61 -6.03 -4.92 -9.77
CA GLY A 61 -4.97 -5.45 -10.65
C GLY A 61 -3.93 -4.42 -11.10
N ARG A 62 -3.96 -3.20 -10.55
CA ARG A 62 -2.96 -2.14 -10.75
C ARG A 62 -2.40 -1.69 -9.39
N PRO A 63 -1.16 -1.17 -9.32
CA PRO A 63 -0.57 -0.77 -8.05
C PRO A 63 -1.34 0.36 -7.38
N ILE A 64 -1.92 0.09 -6.22
CA ILE A 64 -2.44 1.09 -5.29
C ILE A 64 -1.55 1.03 -4.05
N VAL A 65 -0.88 2.15 -3.74
CA VAL A 65 0.16 2.19 -2.70
C VAL A 65 -0.33 3.01 -1.50
N PRO A 66 -0.54 2.37 -0.34
CA PRO A 66 -0.94 3.07 0.88
C PRO A 66 0.23 3.85 1.48
N VAL A 67 -0.05 5.11 1.85
CA VAL A 67 0.82 5.98 2.62
C VAL A 67 0.11 6.36 3.91
N ALA A 68 0.69 5.93 5.03
CA ALA A 68 0.17 6.20 6.36
C ALA A 68 1.07 7.18 7.11
N ASP A 69 0.48 7.92 8.05
CA ASP A 69 1.21 8.81 8.96
C ASP A 69 2.30 8.02 9.69
N ILE A 70 3.53 8.55 9.78
CA ILE A 70 4.65 7.88 10.45
C ILE A 70 4.32 7.50 11.90
N MET A 71 3.53 8.32 12.58
CA MET A 71 3.08 8.06 13.95
C MET A 71 2.14 6.85 14.05
N ALA A 72 1.54 6.42 12.94
CA ALA A 72 0.67 5.26 12.91
C ALA A 72 1.49 3.98 13.04
N PHE A 73 2.74 3.97 12.55
CA PHE A 73 3.67 2.86 12.71
C PHE A 73 4.16 2.72 14.15
N ASP A 74 4.19 3.81 14.93
CA ASP A 74 4.59 3.79 16.35
C ASP A 74 3.49 3.27 17.28
N VAL A 75 2.26 3.13 16.78
CA VAL A 75 1.14 2.59 17.54
C VAL A 75 1.21 1.06 17.58
N GLY A 76 1.87 0.53 18.59
CA GLY A 76 1.80 -0.90 18.91
C GLY A 76 0.41 -1.32 19.42
N GLY A 77 0.03 -2.57 19.15
CA GLY A 77 -1.17 -3.23 19.66
C GLY A 77 -2.09 -3.78 18.57
N GLU A 78 -2.96 -4.72 18.94
CA GLU A 78 -3.91 -5.41 18.03
C GLU A 78 -4.88 -4.44 17.33
N GLU A 79 -5.14 -3.27 17.91
CA GLU A 79 -6.09 -2.30 17.37
C GLU A 79 -5.53 -1.40 16.25
N ASN A 80 -4.24 -1.48 15.89
CA ASN A 80 -3.68 -0.62 14.85
C ASN A 80 -4.31 -0.94 13.48
N PRO A 81 -4.94 0.03 12.77
CA PRO A 81 -5.52 -0.23 11.45
C PRO A 81 -4.49 -0.67 10.42
N LEU A 82 -3.19 -0.37 10.60
CA LEU A 82 -2.12 -0.90 9.74
C LEU A 82 -2.05 -2.43 9.73
N ASN A 83 -2.45 -3.09 10.84
CA ASN A 83 -2.48 -4.55 10.92
C ASN A 83 -3.36 -5.15 9.82
N ILE A 84 -4.44 -4.45 9.40
CA ILE A 84 -5.33 -4.89 8.31
C ILE A 84 -4.56 -5.03 6.98
N LEU A 85 -3.62 -4.11 6.72
CA LEU A 85 -2.79 -4.15 5.52
C LEU A 85 -1.71 -5.24 5.64
N GLU A 86 -1.05 -5.31 6.81
CA GLU A 86 0.00 -6.29 7.07
C GLU A 86 -0.50 -7.73 6.98
N GLU A 87 -1.65 -8.05 7.57
CA GLU A 87 -2.31 -9.36 7.50
C GLU A 87 -2.61 -9.79 6.05
N ARG A 88 -2.80 -8.81 5.16
CA ARG A 88 -3.05 -9.03 3.73
C ARG A 88 -1.79 -8.91 2.87
N SER A 89 -0.61 -8.87 3.50
CA SER A 89 0.70 -8.71 2.84
C SER A 89 0.81 -7.44 2.01
N ILE A 90 0.09 -6.38 2.40
CA ILE A 90 0.12 -5.07 1.76
C ILE A 90 1.07 -4.17 2.55
N MET A 91 2.11 -3.69 1.87
CA MET A 91 3.07 -2.76 2.47
C MET A 91 2.54 -1.33 2.44
N ALA A 92 2.40 -0.72 3.61
CA ALA A 92 2.19 0.72 3.76
C ALA A 92 3.52 1.46 3.89
N TYR A 93 3.56 2.70 3.42
CA TYR A 93 4.74 3.55 3.46
C TYR A 93 4.54 4.74 4.41
N PRO A 94 5.59 5.18 5.13
CA PRO A 94 5.48 6.30 6.08
C PRO A 94 5.46 7.67 5.40
N SER A 95 5.73 7.75 4.10
CA SER A 95 5.74 9.00 3.36
C SER A 95 5.45 8.79 1.86
N PRO A 96 4.96 9.82 1.15
CA PRO A 96 4.82 9.77 -0.30
C PRO A 96 6.14 9.52 -1.01
N GLU A 97 7.24 10.10 -0.50
CA GLU A 97 8.58 9.94 -1.09
C GLU A 97 9.04 8.47 -1.06
N SER A 98 8.87 7.79 0.07
CA SER A 98 9.22 6.37 0.19
C SER A 98 8.34 5.48 -0.70
N ALA A 99 7.04 5.78 -0.81
CA ALA A 99 6.12 5.10 -1.72
C ALA A 99 6.51 5.27 -3.20
N VAL A 100 6.84 6.50 -3.61
CA VAL A 100 7.30 6.79 -4.99
C VAL A 100 8.60 6.07 -5.29
N CYS A 101 9.57 6.09 -4.37
CA CYS A 101 10.83 5.36 -4.54
C CYS A 101 10.60 3.84 -4.70
N ALA A 102 9.68 3.26 -3.94
CA ALA A 102 9.32 1.85 -4.07
C ALA A 102 8.67 1.55 -5.42
N LEU A 103 7.70 2.38 -5.84
CA LEU A 103 7.06 2.26 -7.15
C LEU A 103 8.06 2.37 -8.30
N ALA A 104 9.01 3.32 -8.22
CA ALA A 104 10.04 3.50 -9.22
C ALA A 104 10.92 2.25 -9.36
N ARG A 105 11.32 1.63 -8.26
CA ARG A 105 12.09 0.37 -8.26
C ARG A 105 11.31 -0.79 -8.87
N VAL A 106 10.04 -0.94 -8.53
CA VAL A 106 9.17 -1.97 -9.11
C VAL A 106 9.01 -1.75 -10.61
N ALA A 107 8.81 -0.51 -11.04
CA ALA A 107 8.67 -0.17 -12.46
C ALA A 107 9.98 -0.42 -13.25
N GLU A 108 11.14 -0.11 -12.66
CA GLU A 108 12.45 -0.45 -13.23
C GLU A 108 12.64 -1.95 -13.35
N TYR A 109 12.38 -2.71 -12.28
CA TYR A 109 12.46 -4.16 -12.30
C TYR A 109 11.54 -4.79 -13.37
N ALA A 110 10.29 -4.33 -13.47
CA ALA A 110 9.36 -4.78 -14.49
C ALA A 110 9.78 -4.42 -15.92
N ARG A 111 10.54 -3.33 -16.12
CA ARG A 111 11.14 -3.00 -17.42
C ARG A 111 12.28 -3.96 -17.76
N HIS A 112 13.17 -4.25 -16.80
CA HIS A 112 14.27 -5.21 -16.98
C HIS A 112 13.73 -6.60 -17.33
N MET A 113 12.78 -7.12 -16.56
CA MET A 113 12.16 -8.43 -16.83
C MET A 113 11.52 -8.52 -18.21
N ARG A 114 10.89 -7.43 -18.69
CA ARG A 114 10.34 -7.36 -20.06
C ARG A 114 11.43 -7.34 -21.13
N SER A 115 12.54 -6.64 -20.89
CA SER A 115 13.66 -6.61 -21.85
C SER A 115 14.39 -7.96 -21.96
N GLU A 116 14.53 -8.70 -20.86
CA GLU A 116 15.18 -10.01 -20.82
C GLU A 116 14.30 -11.11 -21.44
N SER A 117 12.99 -11.08 -21.16
CA SER A 117 12.02 -11.99 -21.80
C SER A 117 11.87 -11.73 -23.30
N SER A 118 12.09 -10.50 -23.77
CA SER A 118 12.18 -10.18 -25.21
C SER A 118 13.48 -10.68 -25.86
N GLY A 119 14.55 -10.85 -25.08
CA GLY A 119 15.87 -11.30 -25.56
C GLY A 119 16.03 -12.82 -25.67
N GLN A 120 15.14 -13.61 -25.05
CA GLN A 120 15.21 -15.08 -25.09
C GLN A 120 14.61 -15.73 -26.35
N CYS A 121 13.91 -14.98 -27.21
CA CYS A 121 13.43 -15.51 -28.50
C CYS A 121 14.54 -15.58 -29.59
N GLY A 122 15.77 -15.12 -29.30
CA GLY A 122 16.89 -15.12 -30.26
C GLY A 122 17.93 -16.23 -30.10
N CYS A 123 17.89 -17.00 -29.01
CA CYS A 123 19.00 -17.91 -28.66
C CYS A 123 18.86 -19.34 -29.25
N GLU A 124 17.69 -19.74 -29.73
CA GLU A 124 17.48 -21.07 -30.31
C GLU A 124 17.96 -21.22 -31.77
N GLN A 125 18.23 -20.13 -32.48
CA GLN A 125 18.68 -20.18 -33.88
C GLN A 125 20.21 -20.27 -34.04
N ARG A 126 21.01 -19.93 -33.02
CA ARG A 126 22.49 -20.05 -33.11
C ARG A 126 23.04 -21.45 -32.85
N ARG A 127 22.26 -22.38 -32.30
CA ARG A 127 22.70 -23.76 -32.05
C ARG A 127 22.51 -24.73 -33.22
N LYS A 128 21.80 -24.35 -34.29
CA LYS A 128 21.61 -25.21 -35.49
C LYS A 128 22.67 -25.03 -36.58
N GLY A 129 23.66 -24.15 -36.40
CA GLY A 129 24.74 -23.93 -37.35
C GLY A 129 26.02 -24.74 -37.11
N LEU A 130 26.09 -25.52 -36.02
CA LEU A 130 27.33 -26.22 -35.63
C LEU A 130 27.10 -27.73 -35.55
N THR A 131 26.79 -28.33 -36.68
CA THR A 131 27.08 -29.75 -36.95
C THR A 131 26.96 -30.01 -38.44
N ARG A 132 28.09 -30.06 -39.14
CA ARG A 132 28.43 -31.12 -40.11
C ARG A 132 29.75 -30.82 -40.83
N THR A 133 30.56 -31.88 -40.88
CA THR A 133 31.78 -32.17 -41.68
C THR A 133 33.03 -31.38 -41.37
#